data_AF-A0A1H6VCT8-F1
#
_entry.id   AF-A0A1H6VCT8-F1
#
_cell.length_a   1.000
_cell.length_b   1.000
_cell.length_c   1.000
_cell.angle_alpha   90.00
_cell.angle_beta   90.00
_cell.angle_gamma   90.00
#
_symmetry.space_group_name_H-M   'P 1'
#
loop_
_entity.id
_entity.type
_entity.pdbx_description
1 polymer ?
#
loop_
_entity_poly.entity_id
_entity_poly.type
_entity_poly.pdbx_seq_one_letter_code
_entity_poly.pdbx_strand_id
1 'polypeptide(L)'
;MVKPRPGAPATDVNNPDAKLRARPMIGLPILSGFSDAGEEWRGRIYDPRNGKSYKSIVTRGENGTLRVKGCVSFICQTQVWKAAR
;
A
#
# COMPACT_ATOMS: atom_id res chain seq x y z
N MET A 1 -6.76 2.36 -1.28
CA MET A 1 -6.52 3.74 -0.82
C MET A 1 -6.66 3.84 0.69
N VAL A 2 -5.71 4.49 1.35
CA VAL A 2 -5.89 4.93 2.73
C VAL A 2 -6.97 6.01 2.70
N LYS A 3 -8.16 5.72 3.24
CA LYS A 3 -9.21 6.74 3.34
C LYS A 3 -8.71 7.85 4.27
N PRO A 4 -8.70 9.13 3.85
CA PRO A 4 -8.40 10.25 4.73
C PRO A 4 -9.34 10.19 5.94
N ARG A 5 -8.80 10.31 7.15
CA ARG A 5 -9.60 10.47 8.37
C ARG A 5 -9.60 11.95 8.75
N PRO A 6 -10.71 12.50 9.28
CA PRO A 6 -10.68 13.82 9.89
C PRO A 6 -9.57 13.88 10.94
N GLY A 7 -8.71 14.90 10.87
CA GLY A 7 -7.55 15.06 11.76
C GLY A 7 -6.32 14.20 11.43
N ALA A 8 -6.33 13.43 10.34
CA ALA A 8 -5.13 12.72 9.90
C ALA A 8 -4.03 13.71 9.45
N PRO A 9 -2.75 13.45 9.77
CA PRO A 9 -1.64 14.25 9.27
C PRO A 9 -1.65 14.36 7.75
N ALA A 10 -1.40 15.57 7.23
CA ALA A 10 -1.29 15.82 5.80
C ALA A 10 0.01 15.23 5.20
N THR A 11 1.00 14.94 6.06
CA THR A 11 2.33 14.45 5.69
C THR A 11 2.66 13.13 6.40
N ASP A 12 3.68 12.42 5.89
CA ASP A 12 4.13 11.09 6.34
C ASP A 12 4.84 11.08 7.72
N VAL A 13 4.23 11.70 8.74
CA VAL A 13 4.84 11.94 10.07
C VAL A 13 5.32 10.68 10.78
N ASN A 14 4.75 9.51 10.47
CA ASN A 14 5.12 8.24 11.08
C ASN A 14 6.30 7.55 10.39
N ASN A 15 6.85 8.13 9.32
CA ASN A 15 7.97 7.52 8.62
C ASN A 15 9.17 7.35 9.58
N PRO A 16 9.80 6.16 9.64
CA PRO A 16 10.98 5.96 10.47
C PRO A 16 12.13 6.88 10.06
N ASP A 17 12.26 7.20 8.77
CA ASP A 17 13.22 8.19 8.28
C ASP A 17 12.64 9.60 8.45
N ALA A 18 13.28 10.41 9.30
CA ALA A 18 12.89 11.79 9.57
C ALA A 18 12.86 12.65 8.30
N LYS A 19 13.73 12.37 7.32
CA LYS A 19 13.79 13.12 6.05
C LYS A 19 12.56 12.90 5.18
N LEU A 20 11.87 11.77 5.34
CA LEU A 20 10.70 11.43 4.56
C LEU A 20 9.39 11.93 5.19
N ARG A 21 9.41 12.37 6.45
CA ARG A 21 8.20 12.79 7.20
C ARG A 21 7.48 14.01 6.65
N ALA A 22 8.17 14.84 5.86
CA ALA A 22 7.60 16.02 5.21
C ALA A 22 6.83 15.69 3.92
N ARG A 23 6.89 14.45 3.42
CA ARG A 23 6.22 14.06 2.17
C ARG A 23 4.70 14.13 2.30
N PRO A 24 3.98 14.68 1.31
CA PRO A 24 2.52 14.65 1.29
C PRO A 24 1.96 13.23 1.31
N MET A 25 0.87 13.00 2.05
CA MET A 25 0.16 11.70 2.07
C MET A 25 -0.52 11.39 0.73
N ILE A 26 -1.05 12.43 0.06
CA ILE A 26 -1.66 12.29 -1.27
C ILE A 26 -0.55 12.25 -2.33
N GLY A 27 -0.63 11.29 -3.25
CA GLY A 27 0.41 11.03 -4.25
C GLY A 27 1.58 10.17 -3.73
N LEU A 28 1.54 9.73 -2.48
CA LEU A 28 2.58 8.90 -1.89
C LEU A 28 2.66 7.52 -2.59
N PRO A 29 3.82 7.13 -3.17
CA PRO A 29 3.99 5.79 -3.68
C PRO A 29 4.04 4.80 -2.50
N ILE A 30 3.01 3.96 -2.40
CA ILE A 30 2.90 2.94 -1.34
C ILE A 30 3.24 1.53 -1.82
N LEU A 31 3.27 1.28 -3.13
CA LEU A 31 3.66 0.00 -3.72
C LEU A 31 5.07 0.14 -4.30
N SER A 32 5.97 -0.81 -4.00
CA SER A 32 7.34 -0.77 -4.50
C SER A 32 7.94 -2.16 -4.68
N GLY A 33 8.90 -2.25 -5.61
CA GLY A 33 9.68 -3.46 -5.87
C GLY A 33 8.85 -4.66 -6.33
N PHE A 34 7.80 -4.41 -7.12
CA PHE A 34 6.99 -5.49 -7.68
C PHE A 34 7.69 -6.13 -8.87
N SER A 35 7.80 -7.45 -8.83
CA SER A 35 8.19 -8.28 -9.96
C SER A 35 7.01 -9.12 -10.44
N ASP A 36 6.88 -9.27 -11.75
CA ASP A 36 5.91 -10.17 -12.37
C ASP A 36 6.34 -11.62 -12.16
N ALA A 37 5.43 -12.43 -11.60
CA ALA A 37 5.60 -13.86 -11.39
C ALA A 37 4.53 -14.67 -12.17
N GLY A 38 3.98 -14.11 -13.25
CA GLY A 38 2.95 -14.72 -14.09
C GLY A 38 1.54 -14.36 -13.62
N GLU A 39 0.98 -15.13 -12.70
CA GLU A 39 -0.39 -14.92 -12.22
C GLU A 39 -0.50 -13.83 -11.14
N GLU A 40 0.63 -13.48 -10.53
CA GLU A 40 0.71 -12.54 -9.43
C GLU A 40 1.96 -11.67 -9.53
N TRP A 41 1.88 -10.47 -8.96
CA TRP A 41 3.04 -9.63 -8.71
C TRP A 41 3.39 -9.66 -7.24
N ARG A 42 4.67 -9.81 -6.94
CA ARG A 42 5.19 -9.87 -5.58
C ARG A 42 6.09 -8.67 -5.33
N GLY A 43 5.86 -7.98 -4.22
CA GLY A 43 6.60 -6.76 -3.88
C GLY A 43 6.36 -6.35 -2.44
N ARG A 44 6.39 -5.03 -2.19
CA ARG A 44 6.19 -4.44 -0.86
C ARG A 44 5.10 -3.38 -0.87
N ILE A 45 4.39 -3.29 0.25
CA ILE A 45 3.41 -2.24 0.52
C ILE A 45 3.81 -1.45 1.76
N TYR A 46 3.87 -0.13 1.67
CA TYR A 46 4.11 0.79 2.78
C TYR A 46 2.78 1.23 3.41
N ASP A 47 2.69 1.19 4.74
CA ASP A 47 1.59 1.75 5.51
C ASP A 47 2.03 3.03 6.24
N PRO A 48 1.68 4.22 5.72
CA PRO A 48 2.05 5.49 6.34
C PRO A 48 1.37 5.73 7.70
N ARG A 49 0.37 4.92 8.08
CA ARG A 49 -0.30 5.05 9.39
C ARG A 49 0.57 4.55 10.53
N ASN A 50 1.53 3.67 10.24
CA ASN A 50 2.43 3.11 11.26
C ASN A 50 3.92 3.12 10.83
N GLY A 51 4.24 3.64 9.65
CA GLY A 51 5.61 3.78 9.15
C GLY A 51 6.26 2.46 8.71
N LYS A 52 5.49 1.38 8.52
CA LYS A 52 6.05 0.05 8.23
C LYS A 52 5.78 -0.39 6.79
N SER A 53 6.69 -1.20 6.27
CA SER A 53 6.53 -1.87 4.97
C SER A 53 6.38 -3.38 5.14
N TYR A 54 5.44 -3.94 4.38
CA TYR A 54 5.04 -5.34 4.45
C TYR A 54 5.24 -6.04 3.11
N LYS A 55 5.38 -7.37 3.14
CA LYS A 55 5.30 -8.18 1.91
C LYS A 55 3.91 -8.04 1.33
N SER A 56 3.84 -7.84 0.02
CA SER A 56 2.59 -7.69 -0.70
C SER A 56 2.55 -8.58 -1.93
N ILE A 57 1.36 -9.12 -2.19
CA ILE A 57 1.03 -9.88 -3.38
C ILE A 57 -0.15 -9.15 -4.03
N VAL A 58 -0.03 -8.87 -5.32
CA VAL A 58 -1.10 -8.31 -6.13
C VAL A 58 -1.52 -9.36 -7.14
N THR A 59 -2.81 -9.63 -7.25
CA THR A 59 -3.36 -10.50 -8.29
C THR A 59 -4.45 -9.78 -9.08
N ARG A 60 -4.65 -10.21 -10.32
CA ARG A 60 -5.80 -9.78 -11.12
C ARG A 60 -7.07 -10.41 -10.54
N GLY A 61 -8.09 -9.60 -10.34
CA GLY A 61 -9.43 -10.06 -10.00
C GLY A 61 -10.36 -9.98 -11.21
N GLU A 62 -11.62 -10.35 -10.99
CA GLU A 62 -12.67 -10.24 -12.01
C GLU A 62 -12.92 -8.78 -12.40
N ASN A 63 -13.45 -8.56 -13.60
CA ASN A 63 -13.90 -7.25 -14.09
C ASN A 63 -12.81 -6.15 -14.02
N GLY A 64 -11.55 -6.54 -14.24
CA GLY A 64 -10.41 -5.62 -14.22
C GLY A 64 -10.03 -5.12 -12.82
N THR A 65 -10.54 -5.74 -11.75
CA THR A 65 -10.15 -5.39 -10.38
C THR A 65 -8.74 -5.91 -10.05
N LEU A 66 -8.13 -5.33 -9.02
CA LEU A 66 -6.89 -5.82 -8.43
C LEU A 66 -7.14 -6.26 -6.99
N ARG A 67 -6.62 -7.42 -6.60
CA ARG A 67 -6.59 -7.87 -5.21
C ARG A 67 -5.20 -7.59 -4.65
N VAL A 68 -5.11 -6.63 -3.74
CA VAL A 68 -3.85 -6.23 -3.10
C VAL A 68 -3.82 -6.82 -1.70
N LYS A 69 -3.02 -7.87 -1.52
CA LYS A 69 -2.82 -8.56 -0.23
C LYS A 69 -1.57 -8.02 0.44
N GLY A 70 -1.67 -7.62 1.70
CA GLY A 70 -0.55 -7.30 2.58
C GLY A 70 -0.54 -8.23 3.78
N CYS A 71 0.62 -8.77 4.14
CA CYS A 71 0.76 -9.69 5.29
C CYS A 71 1.68 -9.10 6.35
N VAL A 72 1.17 -9.02 7.58
CA VAL A 72 1.90 -8.63 8.80
C VAL A 72 2.08 -9.89 9.64
N SER A 73 3.28 -10.49 9.57
CA SER A 73 3.55 -11.78 10.22
C SER A 73 2.50 -12.83 9.80
N PHE A 74 1.70 -13.35 10.72
CA PHE A 74 0.63 -14.34 10.47
C PHE A 74 -0.71 -13.74 10.03
N ILE A 75 -0.89 -12.41 10.10
CA ILE A 75 -2.15 -11.74 9.74
C ILE A 75 -2.04 -11.16 8.33
N CYS A 76 -2.88 -11.62 7.40
CA CYS A 76 -2.98 -11.03 6.07
C CYS A 76 -4.29 -10.28 5.89
N GLN A 77 -4.22 -9.09 5.29
CA GLN A 77 -5.39 -8.32 4.86
C GLN A 77 -5.35 -8.17 3.34
N THR A 78 -6.51 -8.30 2.71
CA THR A 78 -6.66 -8.12 1.26
C THR A 78 -7.61 -6.97 0.99
N GLN A 79 -7.19 -6.05 0.11
CA GLN A 79 -8.01 -4.96 -0.38
C GLN A 79 -8.32 -5.19 -1.85
N VAL A 80 -9.59 -5.01 -2.24
CA VAL A 80 -10.01 -5.06 -3.64
C VAL A 80 -10.01 -3.64 -4.19
N TRP A 81 -9.17 -3.37 -5.18
CA TRP A 81 -9.10 -2.10 -5.87
C TRP A 81 -9.88 -2.22 -7.18
N LYS A 82 -10.85 -1.34 -7.35
CA LYS A 82 -11.60 -1.22 -8.60
C LYS A 82 -10.74 -0.44 -9.60
N ALA A 83 -10.81 -0.82 -10.87
CA ALA A 83 -10.24 -0.04 -11.94
C ALA A 83 -10.74 1.41 -11.85
N ALA A 84 -9.83 2.37 -12.05
CA ALA A 84 -10.24 3.74 -12.29
C ALA A 84 -11.04 3.77 -13.60
N ARG A 85 -12.22 4.37 -13.56
CA ARG A 85 -13.05 4.63 -14.74
C ARG A 85 -12.90 6.08 -15.13
#